data_AF-A0A495VUY2-F1
#
_entry.id   AF-A0A495VUY2-F1
#
_cell.length_a   1.000
_cell.length_b   1.000
_cell.length_c   1.000
_cell.angle_alpha   90.00
_cell.angle_beta   90.00
_cell.angle_gamma   90.00
#
_symmetry.space_group_name_H-M   'P 1'
#
loop_
_entity.id
_entity.type
_entity.pdbx_description
1 polymer ?
#
loop_
_entity_poly.entity_id
_entity_poly.type
_entity_poly.pdbx_seq_one_letter_code
_entity_poly.pdbx_strand_id
1 'polypeptide(L)'
;MTRLQLLLALYAPGLFALTLLNSPAEVLAVVAAVALVALLLTAAPVLDAPAWVRSLSLRDKALKTAFLRLRDPDAAGRPRPRAPGLGLSA
;
A
#
# COMPACT_ATOMS: atom_id res chain seq x y z
N MET A 1 25.62 -11.51 -14.58
CA MET A 1 25.75 -12.34 -13.36
C MET A 1 24.44 -13.10 -13.19
N THR A 2 24.45 -14.42 -13.39
CA THR A 2 23.23 -15.23 -13.36
C THR A 2 22.75 -15.40 -11.92
N ARG A 3 21.44 -15.44 -11.69
CA ARG A 3 20.83 -15.61 -10.35
C ARG A 3 21.43 -16.79 -9.57
N LEU A 4 21.80 -17.85 -10.29
CA LEU A 4 22.46 -19.03 -9.74
C LEU A 4 23.85 -18.71 -9.16
N GLN A 5 24.65 -17.86 -9.82
CA GLN A 5 25.95 -17.42 -9.30
C GLN A 5 25.80 -16.62 -7.99
N LEU A 6 24.78 -15.78 -7.90
CA LEU A 6 24.50 -15.00 -6.67
C LEU A 6 24.06 -15.91 -5.52
N LEU A 7 23.20 -16.90 -5.79
CA LEU A 7 22.79 -17.88 -4.79
C LEU A 7 23.98 -18.72 -4.31
N LEU A 8 24.83 -19.21 -5.21
CA LEU A 8 26.03 -19.96 -4.86
C LEU A 8 27.01 -19.13 -4.02
N ALA A 9 27.25 -17.88 -4.42
CA ALA A 9 28.13 -16.97 -3.69
C ALA A 9 27.63 -16.69 -2.26
N LEU A 10 26.31 -16.70 -2.04
CA LEU A 10 25.72 -16.49 -0.71
C LEU A 10 25.70 -17.78 0.15
N TYR A 11 25.31 -18.92 -0.43
CA TYR A 11 25.11 -20.16 0.32
C TYR A 11 26.40 -20.95 0.58
N ALA A 12 27.36 -20.94 -0.34
CA ALA A 12 28.62 -21.68 -0.19
C ALA A 12 29.42 -21.31 1.08
N PRO A 13 29.66 -20.02 1.41
CA PRO A 13 30.37 -19.67 2.63
C PRO A 13 29.58 -19.98 3.90
N GLY A 14 28.24 -19.85 3.86
CA GLY A 14 27.37 -20.19 4.99
C GLY A 14 27.43 -21.68 5.32
N LEU A 15 27.32 -22.54 4.30
CA LEU A 15 27.44 -23.99 4.48
C LEU A 15 28.82 -24.41 4.95
N PHE A 16 29.89 -23.79 4.43
CA PHE A 16 31.24 -24.03 4.93
C PHE A 16 31.39 -23.64 6.40
N ALA A 17 30.87 -22.47 6.80
CA ALA A 17 30.91 -22.03 8.19
C ALA A 17 30.22 -23.01 9.14
N LEU A 18 29.10 -23.65 8.73
CA LEU A 18 28.44 -24.68 9.53
C LEU A 18 29.36 -25.87 9.87
N THR A 19 30.35 -26.18 9.02
CA THR A 19 31.30 -27.29 9.29
C THR A 19 32.36 -26.95 10.32
N LEU A 20 32.55 -25.67 10.64
CA LEU A 20 33.50 -25.21 11.66
C LEU A 20 32.88 -25.23 13.07
N LEU A 21 31.58 -25.46 13.19
CA LEU A 21 30.90 -25.49 14.48
C LEU A 21 31.27 -26.79 15.22
N ASN A 22 31.94 -26.64 16.35
CA ASN A 22 32.41 -27.77 17.16
C ASN A 22 31.77 -27.83 18.54
N SER A 23 30.97 -26.82 18.92
CA SER A 23 30.29 -26.77 20.21
C SER A 23 28.80 -26.43 20.09
N PRO A 24 27.94 -26.94 21.01
CA PRO A 24 26.52 -26.59 21.02
C PRO A 24 26.28 -25.10 21.29
N ALA A 25 27.22 -24.41 21.94
CA ALA A 25 27.16 -22.98 22.17
C ALA A 25 27.27 -22.17 20.87
N GLU A 26 28.13 -22.60 19.94
CA GLU A 26 28.27 -21.96 18.62
C GLU A 26 27.01 -22.13 17.77
N VAL A 27 26.37 -23.30 17.82
CA VAL A 27 25.08 -23.54 17.16
C VAL A 27 24.03 -22.56 17.68
N LEU A 28 23.95 -22.39 19.01
CA LEU A 28 23.03 -21.44 19.63
C LEU A 28 23.31 -20.00 19.18
N ALA A 29 24.59 -19.62 19.10
CA ALA A 29 24.99 -18.27 18.68
C ALA A 29 24.59 -17.99 17.21
N VAL A 30 24.77 -18.96 16.31
CA VAL A 30 24.34 -18.84 14.91
C VAL A 30 22.83 -18.73 14.81
N VAL A 31 22.08 -19.57 15.53
CA VAL A 31 20.61 -19.50 15.55
C VAL A 31 20.12 -18.15 16.07
N ALA A 32 20.71 -17.64 17.15
CA ALA A 32 20.38 -16.33 17.71
C ALA A 32 20.67 -15.19 16.72
N ALA A 33 21.82 -15.23 16.04
CA ALA A 33 22.18 -14.24 15.02
C ALA A 33 21.19 -14.26 13.84
N VAL A 34 20.81 -15.43 13.35
CA VAL A 34 19.81 -15.57 12.27
C VAL A 34 18.45 -15.05 12.71
N ALA A 35 18.01 -15.40 13.93
CA ALA A 35 16.74 -14.91 14.49
C ALA A 35 16.73 -13.38 14.61
N LEU A 36 17.84 -12.79 15.05
CA LEU A 36 17.99 -11.34 15.17
C LEU A 36 17.93 -10.66 13.80
N VAL A 37 18.65 -11.18 12.79
CA VAL A 37 18.59 -10.67 11.42
C VAL A 37 17.17 -10.79 10.86
N ALA A 38 16.50 -11.92 11.06
CA ALA A 38 15.12 -12.10 10.63
C ALA A 38 14.17 -11.10 11.32
N LEU A 39 14.35 -10.86 12.62
CA LEU A 39 13.59 -9.86 13.36
C LEU A 39 13.84 -8.45 12.83
N LEU A 40 15.08 -8.08 12.51
CA LEU A 40 15.39 -6.77 11.92
C LEU A 40 14.78 -6.61 10.52
N LEU A 41 14.77 -7.67 9.71
CA LEU A 41 14.17 -7.64 8.38
C LEU A 41 12.63 -7.54 8.45
N THR A 42 11.99 -8.15 9.44
CA THR A 42 10.53 -8.07 9.63
C THR A 42 10.10 -6.82 10.40
N ALA A 43 10.97 -6.28 11.25
CA ALA A 43 10.76 -5.02 11.96
C ALA A 43 11.06 -3.79 11.10
N ALA A 44 11.63 -3.98 9.90
CA ALA A 44 11.74 -2.90 8.93
C ALA A 44 10.33 -2.34 8.70
N PRO A 45 10.08 -1.05 8.99
CA PRO A 45 8.76 -0.47 8.75
C PRO A 45 8.46 -0.69 7.27
N VAL A 46 7.31 -1.29 6.98
CA VAL A 46 6.72 -1.23 5.64
C VAL A 46 6.84 0.23 5.25
N LEU A 47 7.61 0.52 4.21
CA LEU A 47 7.74 1.88 3.67
C LEU A 47 6.40 2.23 3.05
N ASP A 48 5.40 2.43 3.92
CA ASP A 48 4.12 2.98 3.56
C ASP A 48 4.43 4.30 2.85
N ALA A 49 3.79 4.50 1.69
CA ALA A 49 3.90 5.74 0.96
C ALA A 49 3.77 6.90 1.97
N PRO A 50 4.65 7.91 1.90
CA PRO A 50 4.71 8.96 2.92
C PRO A 50 3.31 9.47 3.25
N ALA A 51 3.00 9.70 4.53
CA ALA A 51 1.63 10.04 4.96
C ALA A 51 1.02 11.22 4.17
N TRP A 52 1.87 12.12 3.65
CA TRP A 52 1.47 13.22 2.76
C TRP A 52 0.91 12.75 1.40
N VAL A 53 1.42 11.66 0.81
CA VAL A 53 0.91 11.09 -0.44
C VAL A 53 -0.52 10.60 -0.22
N ARG A 54 -0.77 9.93 0.90
CA ARG A 54 -2.10 9.44 1.26
C ARG A 54 -3.07 10.60 1.47
N SER A 55 -2.67 11.62 2.23
CA SER A 55 -3.52 12.78 2.51
C SER A 55 -3.81 13.61 1.25
N LEU A 56 -2.85 13.77 0.34
CA LEU A 56 -3.05 14.39 -0.96
C LEU A 56 -4.01 13.59 -1.84
N SER A 57 -3.86 12.27 -1.90
CA SER A 57 -4.76 11.41 -2.67
C SER A 57 -6.21 11.48 -2.17
N LEU A 58 -6.41 11.58 -0.86
CA LEU A 58 -7.74 11.74 -0.25
C LEU A 58 -8.34 13.11 -0.55
N ARG A 59 -7.53 14.17 -0.51
CA ARG A 59 -7.97 15.53 -0.90
C ARG A 59 -8.39 15.60 -2.36
N ASP A 60 -7.61 15.02 -3.26
CA ASP A 60 -7.94 15.00 -4.70
C ASP A 60 -9.24 14.21 -4.95
N LYS A 61 -9.41 13.05 -4.30
CA LYS A 61 -10.67 12.28 -4.37
C LYS A 61 -11.85 13.08 -3.82
N ALA A 62 -11.69 13.74 -2.66
CA ALA A 62 -12.73 14.54 -2.05
C ALA A 62 -13.14 15.72 -2.94
N LEU A 63 -12.19 16.40 -3.59
CA LEU A 63 -12.47 17.48 -4.54
C LEU A 63 -13.25 16.97 -5.77
N LYS A 64 -12.88 15.80 -6.30
CA LYS A 64 -13.57 15.18 -7.45
C LYS A 64 -15.01 14.76 -7.13
N THR A 65 -15.32 14.48 -5.86
CA THR A 65 -16.67 14.12 -5.39
C THR A 65 -17.35 15.22 -4.60
N ALA A 66 -16.74 16.41 -4.47
CA ALA A 66 -17.25 17.49 -3.63
C ALA A 66 -18.61 17.99 -4.11
N PHE A 67 -18.88 17.86 -5.41
CA PHE A 67 -20.18 18.14 -5.99
C PHE A 67 -20.92 16.83 -6.22
N LEU A 68 -22.08 16.69 -5.59
CA LEU A 68 -23.07 15.73 -6.07
C LEU A 68 -23.38 16.08 -7.51
N ARG A 69 -23.18 15.14 -8.45
CA ARG A 69 -23.75 15.30 -9.79
C ARG A 69 -25.22 15.63 -9.62
N LEU A 70 -25.64 16.75 -10.19
CA LEU A 70 -27.02 17.20 -10.10
C LEU A 70 -27.91 16.03 -10.56
N ARG A 71 -28.62 15.42 -9.61
CA ARG A 71 -29.62 14.39 -9.93
C ARG A 71 -30.65 15.08 -10.80
N ASP A 72 -31.03 14.40 -11.88
CA ASP A 72 -31.91 14.89 -12.93
C ASP A 72 -32.87 15.97 -12.38
N PRO A 73 -32.71 17.24 -12.78
CA PRO A 73 -33.55 18.32 -12.27
C PRO A 73 -35.05 18.07 -12.53
N ASP A 74 -35.38 17.14 -13.44
CA ASP A 74 -36.73 16.74 -13.79
C ASP A 74 -37.16 15.40 -13.13
N ALA A 75 -36.36 14.88 -12.18
CA ALA A 75 -36.71 13.69 -11.42
C ALA A 75 -38.07 13.84 -10.73
N ALA A 76 -38.90 12.79 -10.82
CA ALA A 76 -40.22 12.72 -10.22
C ALA A 76 -40.14 13.07 -8.71
N GLY A 77 -40.79 14.18 -8.32
CA GLY A 77 -40.75 14.71 -6.95
C GLY A 77 -40.30 16.17 -6.86
N ARG A 78 -39.74 16.75 -7.92
CA ARG A 78 -39.49 18.20 -8.02
C ARG A 78 -40.07 18.78 -9.33
N PRO A 79 -41.40 18.91 -9.44
CA PRO A 79 -42.00 19.58 -10.59
C PRO A 79 -41.46 21.02 -10.66
N ARG A 80 -40.86 21.38 -11.80
CA ARG A 80 -40.41 22.76 -12.02
C ARG A 80 -41.60 23.71 -12.00
N PRO A 81 -41.45 24.94 -11.45
CA PRO A 81 -42.38 26.01 -11.75
C PRO A 81 -42.44 26.18 -13.27
N ARG A 82 -43.60 25.92 -13.88
CA ARG A 82 -43.80 26.19 -15.31
C ARG A 82 -43.66 27.71 -15.49
N ALA A 83 -42.85 28.12 -16.46
CA ALA A 83 -42.82 29.53 -16.87
C ALA A 83 -44.27 30.01 -17.09
N PRO A 84 -44.64 31.24 -16.69
CA PRO A 84 -45.97 31.76 -16.97
C PRO A 84 -46.28 31.57 -18.45
N GLY A 85 -47.29 30.75 -18.75
CA GLY A 85 -47.76 30.60 -20.13
C GLY A 85 -48.30 31.94 -20.59
N LEU A 86 -48.03 32.31 -21.85
CA LEU A 86 -48.76 33.37 -22.52
C LEU A 86 -50.24 32.99 -22.48
N GLY A 87 -50.97 33.54 -21.50
CA GLY A 87 -52.42 33.43 -21.43
C GLY A 87 -52.96 33.95 -22.74
N LEU A 88 -53.70 33.09 -23.46
CA LEU A 88 -54.50 33.52 -24.59
C LEU A 88 -55.48 34.57 -24.06
N SER A 89 -55.22 35.84 -24.36
CA SER A 89 -56.19 36.91 -24.20
C SER A 89 -57.36 36.59 -25.13
N ALA A 90 -58.48 36.17 -24.57
CA ALA A 90 -59.78 36.17 -25.24
C ALA A 90 -60.45 37.54 -25.04
#